data_AF-A0A831TJT2-F1
#
_entry.id   AF-A0A831TJT2-F1
#
_cell.length_a   1.000
_cell.length_b   1.000
_cell.length_c   1.000
_cell.angle_alpha   90.00
_cell.angle_beta   90.00
_cell.angle_gamma   90.00
#
_symmetry.space_group_name_H-M   'P 1'
#
loop_
_entity.id
_entity.type
_entity.pdbx_description
1 polymer ?
#
loop_
_entity_poly.entity_id
_entity_poly.type
_entity_poly.pdbx_seq_one_letter_code
_entity_poly.pdbx_strand_id
1 'polypeptide(L)' 'MNSNIMIPQGDEKITIELSVKEALALSGVRFAHNHELAVDARKKVQQSIENKLKAELHH' A
#
# COMPACT_ATOMS: atom_id res chain seq x y z
N MET A 1 -26.49 3.59 3.30
CA MET A 1 -25.75 2.32 3.43
C MET A 1 -24.29 2.67 3.62
N ASN A 2 -23.82 2.74 4.87
CA ASN A 2 -22.41 2.93 5.17
C ASN A 2 -21.81 1.54 5.18
N SER A 3 -21.15 1.13 4.09
CA SER A 3 -20.25 -0.01 4.08
C SER A 3 -19.09 0.35 5.00
N ASN A 4 -19.31 0.16 6.31
CA ASN A 4 -18.27 0.13 7.30
C ASN A 4 -17.44 -1.11 6.95
N ILE A 5 -16.43 -0.91 6.09
CA ILE A 5 -15.47 -1.95 5.76
C ILE A 5 -14.70 -2.19 7.04
N MET A 6 -15.23 -3.07 7.89
CA MET A 6 -14.51 -3.60 9.03
C MET A 6 -13.41 -4.46 8.41
N ILE A 7 -12.25 -3.87 8.17
CA ILE A 7 -11.05 -4.64 7.90
C ILE A 7 -10.71 -5.26 9.25
N PRO A 8 -10.88 -6.58 9.45
CA PRO A 8 -10.63 -7.22 10.74
C PRO A 8 -9.19 -7.02 11.24
N GLN A 9 -8.30 -6.54 10.37
CA GLN A 9 -6.88 -6.24 10.59
C GLN A 9 -6.54 -4.75 10.37
N GLY A 10 -7.51 -3.84 10.48
CA GLY A 10 -7.31 -2.41 10.19
C GLY A 10 -6.25 -1.72 11.05
N ASP A 11 -5.96 -2.27 12.24
CA ASP A 11 -4.92 -1.81 13.16
C ASP A 11 -3.58 -2.57 12.99
N GLU A 12 -3.53 -3.60 12.14
CA GLU A 12 -2.28 -4.31 11.90
C GLU A 12 -1.33 -3.53 11.01
N LYS A 13 -0.05 -3.59 11.39
CA LYS A 13 1.01 -2.92 10.63
C LYS A 13 1.46 -3.81 9.48
N ILE A 14 1.66 -3.19 8.32
CA ILE A 14 2.41 -3.77 7.21
C ILE A 14 3.73 -3.04 7.07
N THR A 15 4.80 -3.80 6.81
CA THR A 15 6.13 -3.24 6.51
C THR A 15 6.44 -3.58 5.07
N ILE A 16 6.88 -2.59 4.30
CA ILE A 16 7.20 -2.75 2.88
C ILE A 16 8.51 -2.06 2.56
N GLU A 17 9.28 -2.64 1.64
CA GLU A 17 10.49 -2.03 1.13
C GLU A 17 10.15 -1.14 -0.07
N LEU A 18 10.48 0.14 0.06
CA LEU A 18 10.31 1.15 -0.99
C LEU A 18 11.62 1.91 -1.18
N SER A 19 11.86 2.39 -2.40
CA SER A 19 12.91 3.39 -2.61
C SER A 19 12.51 4.74 -2.00
N VAL A 20 13.50 5.57 -1.70
CA VAL A 20 13.28 6.93 -1.17
C VAL A 20 12.35 7.74 -2.07
N LYS A 21 12.46 7.59 -3.39
CA LYS A 21 11.61 8.33 -4.35
C LYS A 21 10.16 7.86 -4.31
N GLU A 22 9.93 6.56 -4.16
CA GLU A 22 8.59 5.97 -4.03
C GLU A 22 7.92 6.39 -2.73
N ALA A 23 8.64 6.32 -1.60
CA ALA A 23 8.14 6.78 -0.31
C ALA A 23 7.77 8.27 -0.35
N LEU A 24 8.61 9.09 -0.98
CA LEU A 24 8.35 10.52 -1.16
C LEU A 24 7.11 10.76 -2.05
N ALA A 25 6.90 9.93 -3.07
CA ALA A 25 5.74 10.01 -3.95
C ALA A 25 4.44 9.69 -3.20
N LEU A 26 4.47 8.69 -2.32
CA LEU A 26 3.35 8.33 -1.47
C LEU A 26 3.06 9.37 -0.38
N SER A 27 4.08 10.10 0.09
CA SER A 27 3.93 11.21 1.04
C SER A 27 3.23 12.45 0.43
N GLY A 28 2.91 12.43 -0.86
CA GLY A 28 2.21 13.53 -1.55
C GLY A 28 3.12 14.47 -2.33
N VAL A 29 4.43 14.20 -2.40
CA VAL A 29 5.34 14.96 -3.28
C VAL A 29 5.05 14.59 -4.73
N ARG A 30 4.73 15.60 -5.53
CA ARG A 30 4.43 15.42 -6.96
C ARG A 30 5.72 15.42 -7.76
N PHE A 31 6.03 14.28 -8.37
CA PHE A 31 7.08 14.19 -9.38
C PHE A 31 6.51 14.52 -10.75
N ALA A 32 6.75 15.75 -11.23
CA ALA A 32 6.22 16.22 -12.51
C ALA A 32 6.62 15.34 -13.71
N HIS A 33 7.80 14.72 -13.65
CA HIS A 33 8.34 13.88 -14.73
C HIS A 33 8.31 12.38 -14.43
N ASN A 34 7.86 11.94 -13.26
CA ASN A 34 7.93 10.54 -12.85
C ASN A 34 6.65 10.09 -12.14
N HIS A 35 5.51 10.24 -12.83
CA HIS A 35 4.22 9.76 -12.31
C HIS A 35 4.24 8.24 -12.05
N GLU A 36 5.03 7.52 -12.83
CA GLU A 36 5.21 6.07 -12.71
C GLU A 36 5.71 5.64 -11.34
N LEU A 37 6.50 6.47 -10.64
CA LEU A 37 6.98 6.15 -9.29
C LEU A 37 5.83 6.06 -8.28
N ALA A 38 4.82 6.93 -8.40
CA ALA A 38 3.66 6.87 -7.53
C ALA A 38 2.80 5.63 -7.83
N VAL A 39 2.69 5.27 -9.11
CA VAL A 39 1.95 4.08 -9.55
C VAL A 39 2.65 2.81 -9.08
N ASP A 40 3.98 2.72 -9.23
CA ASP A 40 4.77 1.56 -8.80
C ASP A 40 4.74 1.41 -7.28
N ALA A 41 4.93 2.50 -6.54
CA ALA A 41 4.84 2.50 -5.09
C ALA A 41 3.45 2.03 -4.59
N ARG A 42 2.37 2.48 -5.24
CA ARG A 42 1.00 2.02 -4.92
C ARG A 42 0.82 0.55 -5.22
N LYS A 43 1.33 0.04 -6.34
CA LYS A 43 1.28 -1.39 -6.67
C LYS A 43 1.98 -2.23 -5.61
N LYS A 44 3.15 -1.80 -5.14
CA LYS A 44 3.88 -2.49 -4.05
C LYS A 44 3.08 -2.52 -2.76
N VAL A 45 2.51 -1.39 -2.35
CA VAL A 45 1.62 -1.32 -1.17
C VAL A 45 0.44 -2.28 -1.33
N GLN A 46 -0.27 -2.23 -2.47
CA GLN A 46 -1.41 -3.09 -2.77
C GLN A 46 -1.03 -4.57 -2.67
N GLN A 47 0.07 -4.96 -3.33
CA GLN A 47 0.55 -6.34 -3.33
C GLN A 47 0.89 -6.83 -1.91
N SER A 48 1.52 -6.00 -1.09
CA SER A 48 1.82 -6.34 0.30
C SER A 48 0.57 -6.48 1.16
N ILE A 49 -0.45 -5.64 0.94
CA ILE A 49 -1.75 -5.77 1.60
C ILE A 49 -2.41 -7.08 1.18
N GLU A 50 -2.46 -7.36 -0.13
CA GLU A 50 -3.03 -8.61 -0.65
C GLU A 50 -2.32 -9.85 -0.11
N ASN A 51 -0.99 -9.81 -0.03
CA ASN A 51 -0.20 -10.92 0.53
C ASN A 51 -0.48 -11.11 2.02
N LYS A 52 -0.59 -10.03 2.79
CA LYS A 52 -0.95 -10.10 4.22
C LYS A 52 -2.34 -10.70 4.40
N LEU A 53 -3.33 -10.24 3.63
CA LEU A 53 -4.69 -10.76 3.67
C LEU A 53 -4.77 -12.23 3.23
N LYS A 54 -4.00 -12.64 2.21
CA LYS A 54 -3.96 -14.04 1.73
C LYS A 54 -3.25 -14.98 2.70
N ALA A 55 -2.16 -14.55 3.32
CA ALA A 55 -1.42 -15.38 4.27
C ALA A 55 -2.32 -15.82 5.44
N GLU A 56 -3.19 -14.93 5.89
CA GLU A 56 -4.09 -15.17 7.02
C GLU A 56 -5.34 -15.98 6.65
N LEU A 57 -5.76 -15.96 5.39
CA LEU A 57 -6.86 -16.82 4.89
C LEU A 57 -6.49 -18.31 4.80
N HIS A 58 -5.19 -18.62 4.84
CA HIS A 58 -4.66 -19.98 4.71
C HIS A 58 -4.15 -20.55 6.05
N HIS A 59 -4.38 -19.89 7.18
CA HIS A 59 -4.03 -20.34 8.52
C HIS A 59 -5.28 -20.67 9.34
#